data_AF-A0A6M0AUA2-F1
#
_entry.id   AF-A0A6M0AUA2-F1
#
_cell.length_a   1.000
_cell.length_b   1.000
_cell.length_c   1.000
_cell.angle_alpha   90.00
_cell.angle_beta   90.00
_cell.angle_gamma   90.00
#
_symmetry.space_group_name_H-M   'P 1'
#
loop_
_entity.id
_entity.type
_entity.pdbx_description
1 polymer ?
#
loop_
_entity_poly.entity_id
_entity_poly.type
_entity_poly.pdbx_seq_one_letter_code
_entity_poly.pdbx_strand_id
1 'polypeptide(L)' 'MNRRRILKTGESYTFNQYFDLPFTLEDILAEFDCTLVRSHIDLPRQPFTAAIEPLLHQLQRNRKRIE' A
#
# COMPACT_ATOMS: atom_id res chain seq x y z
N MET A 1 21.53 -11.77 -22.06
CA MET A 1 21.35 -10.33 -21.81
C MET A 1 21.83 -10.01 -20.40
N ASN A 2 22.70 -9.02 -20.25
CA ASN A 2 23.35 -8.67 -18.99
C ASN A 2 22.35 -7.92 -18.09
N ARG A 3 21.66 -8.63 -17.18
CA ARG A 3 20.77 -8.00 -16.19
C ARG A 3 21.65 -7.24 -15.20
N ARG A 4 21.41 -5.94 -15.06
CA ARG A 4 22.07 -5.14 -14.02
C ARG A 4 21.66 -5.71 -12.67
N ARG A 5 22.64 -6.05 -11.83
CA ARG A 5 22.37 -6.41 -10.43
C ARG A 5 21.99 -5.16 -9.67
N ILE A 6 20.73 -5.07 -9.24
CA ILE A 6 20.20 -3.95 -8.46
C ILE A 6 20.37 -4.27 -6.97
N LEU A 7 20.08 -5.51 -6.58
CA LEU A 7 20.15 -5.97 -5.20
C LEU A 7 21.50 -6.61 -4.88
N LYS A 8 22.03 -6.32 -3.67
CA LYS A 8 23.27 -6.93 -3.20
C LYS A 8 23.00 -8.31 -2.64
N THR A 9 23.71 -9.31 -3.17
CA THR A 9 23.62 -10.70 -2.69
C THR A 9 24.06 -10.78 -1.23
N GLY A 10 23.16 -11.25 -0.35
CA GLY A 10 23.42 -11.39 1.10
C GLY A 10 22.94 -10.22 1.95
N GLU A 11 22.44 -9.14 1.34
CA GLU A 11 21.77 -8.06 2.07
C GLU A 11 20.27 -8.39 2.24
N SER A 12 19.73 -8.14 3.43
CA SER A 12 18.30 -8.30 3.69
C SER A 12 17.59 -6.97 3.48
N TYR A 13 16.65 -6.95 2.53
CA TYR A 13 15.85 -5.77 2.23
C TYR A 13 14.44 -5.92 2.81
N THR A 14 14.02 -4.93 3.58
CA THR A 14 12.65 -4.75 4.04
C THR A 14 11.80 -4.11 2.95
N PHE A 15 10.47 -4.24 3.05
CA PHE A 15 9.55 -3.65 2.08
C PHE A 15 9.78 -2.14 1.88
N ASN A 16 10.10 -1.41 2.96
CA ASN A 16 10.34 0.03 2.88
C ASN A 16 11.64 0.39 2.14
N GLN A 17 12.70 -0.41 2.32
CA GLN A 17 14.00 -0.14 1.69
C GLN A 17 13.96 -0.20 0.16
N TYR A 18 13.01 -0.93 -0.44
CA TYR A 18 12.85 -0.93 -1.89
C TYR A 18 12.39 0.42 -2.44
N PHE A 19 11.71 1.27 -1.64
CA PHE A 19 11.29 2.60 -2.06
C PHE A 19 12.41 3.65 -1.96
N ASP A 20 13.44 3.37 -1.16
CA ASP A 20 14.61 4.25 -1.01
C ASP A 20 15.65 4.01 -2.13
N LEU A 21 15.50 2.92 -2.89
CA LEU A 21 16.39 2.59 -4.01
C LEU A 21 16.13 3.54 -5.21
N PRO A 22 17.18 3.95 -5.96
CA PRO A 22 17.05 4.82 -7.13
C PRO A 22 16.51 4.07 -8.37
N PHE A 23 15.77 2.98 -8.16
CA PHE A 23 15.29 2.07 -9.21
C PHE A 23 13.77 1.98 -9.13
N THR A 24 13.11 1.77 -10.26
CA THR A 24 11.67 1.54 -10.26
C THR A 24 11.37 0.16 -9.66
N LEU A 25 10.15 -0.01 -9.15
CA LEU A 25 9.71 -1.32 -8.65
C LEU A 25 9.76 -2.36 -9.77
N GLU A 26 9.43 -1.97 -11.00
CA GLU A 26 9.51 -2.80 -12.19
C GLU A 26 10.94 -3.27 -12.47
N ASP A 27 11.95 -2.41 -12.31
CA ASP A 27 13.36 -2.77 -12.47
C ASP A 27 13.81 -3.79 -11.42
N ILE A 28 13.42 -3.57 -10.15
CA ILE A 28 13.73 -4.47 -9.03
C ILE A 28 13.10 -5.85 -9.27
N LEU A 29 11.82 -5.89 -9.68
CA LEU A 29 11.11 -7.13 -9.97
C LEU A 29 11.70 -7.89 -11.16
N ALA A 30 12.19 -7.18 -12.18
CA ALA A 30 12.82 -7.78 -13.35
C ALA A 30 14.13 -8.53 -13.01
N GLU A 31 14.84 -8.17 -11.94
CA GLU A 31 16.00 -8.92 -11.45
C GLU A 31 15.59 -10.33 -10.94
N PHE A 32 14.36 -10.47 -10.44
CA PHE A 32 13.79 -11.74 -9.97
C PHE A 32 13.01 -12.52 -11.04
N ASP A 33 13.07 -12.09 -12.31
CA ASP A 33 12.23 -12.64 -13.38
C ASP A 33 10.71 -12.51 -13.09
N CYS A 34 10.33 -11.50 -12.31
CA CYS A 34 8.94 -11.15 -11.99
C CYS A 34 8.44 -9.97 -12.84
N THR A 35 7.12 -9.89 -13.04
CA THR A 35 6.47 -8.77 -13.73
C THR A 35 5.36 -8.18 -12.87
N LEU A 36 5.22 -6.85 -12.88
CA LEU A 36 4.15 -6.14 -12.18
C LEU A 36 3.00 -5.87 -13.14
N VAL A 37 1.82 -6.43 -12.85
CA VAL A 37 0.60 -6.16 -13.60
C VAL A 37 -0.35 -5.35 -12.73
N ARG A 38 -0.63 -4.11 -13.15
CA ARG A 38 -1.68 -3.29 -12.54
C ARG A 38 -3.01 -3.71 -13.16
N SER A 39 -3.89 -4.27 -12.35
CA SER A 39 -5.24 -4.66 -12.75
C SER A 39 -6.26 -4.00 -11.83
N HIS A 40 -7.45 -3.74 -12.37
CA HIS A 40 -8.58 -3.34 -11.55
C HIS A 40 -9.03 -4.55 -10.75
N ILE A 41 -8.99 -4.44 -9.42
CA ILE A 41 -9.51 -5.48 -8.52
C ILE A 41 -10.80 -4.98 -7.88
N ASP A 42 -11.87 -5.76 -8.05
CA ASP A 42 -13.09 -5.55 -7.28
C ASP A 42 -12.86 -6.11 -5.88
N LEU A 43 -12.49 -5.23 -4.95
CA LEU A 43 -12.29 -5.61 -3.56
C LEU A 43 -13.63 -6.12 -2.97
N PRO A 44 -13.63 -7.25 -2.25
CA PRO A 44 -14.82 -7.75 -1.59
C PRO A 44 -15.33 -6.69 -0.61
N ARG A 45 -16.54 -6.20 -0.86
CA ARG A 45 -17.20 -5.27 0.05
C ARG A 45 -17.84 -6.09 1.16
N GLN A 46 -17.31 -5.98 2.37
CA GLN A 46 -18.07 -6.41 3.53
C GLN A 46 -19.10 -5.33 3.85
N PRO A 47 -20.40 -5.66 3.90
CA PRO A 47 -21.37 -4.75 4.46
C PRO A 47 -20.99 -4.50 5.92
N PHE A 48 -20.54 -3.28 6.21
CA PHE A 48 -20.23 -2.87 7.57
C PHE A 48 -21.55 -2.64 8.30
N THR A 49 -22.03 -3.66 9.01
CA THR A 49 -23.25 -3.62 9.83
C THR A 49 -23.04 -2.96 11.19
N ALA A 50 -22.12 -2.01 11.32
CA ALA A 50 -22.13 -1.16 12.49
C ALA A 50 -23.08 -0.01 12.24
N ALA A 51 -23.98 0.25 13.19
CA ALA A 51 -24.74 1.48 13.20
C ALA A 51 -23.72 2.64 13.25
N ILE A 52 -23.63 3.42 12.17
CA ILE A 52 -22.78 4.62 12.06
C ILE A 52 -23.48 5.81 12.77
N GLU A 53 -24.78 5.69 13.00
CA GLU A 53 -25.67 6.65 13.64
C GLU A 53 -25.17 7.14 15.02
N PRO A 54 -24.62 6.29 15.92
CA PRO A 54 -24.05 6.74 17.19
C PRO A 54 -22.80 7.60 17.00
N LEU A 55 -21.95 7.27 16.04
CA LEU A 55 -20.74 8.04 15.73
C LEU A 55 -21.09 9.40 15.14
N LEU A 56 -22.11 9.45 14.26
CA LEU A 56 -22.64 10.71 13.73
C LEU A 56 -23.23 11.59 14.82
N HIS A 57 -23.99 11.02 15.76
CA HIS A 57 -24.50 11.75 16.92
C HIS A 57 -23.37 12.32 17.78
N GLN A 58 -22.29 11.56 17.99
CA GLN A 58 -21.13 12.03 18.75
C GLN A 58 -20.43 13.20 18.05
N LEU A 59 -20.23 13.13 16.73
CA LEU A 59 -19.64 14.21 15.95
C LEU A 59 -20.49 15.49 16.03
N GLN A 60 -21.81 15.37 15.84
CA GLN A 60 -22.73 16.50 15.95
C GLN A 60 -22.70 17.14 17.34
N ARG A 61 -22.70 16.32 18.39
CA ARG A 61 -22.59 16.80 19.78
C ARG A 61 -21.27 17.54 20.01
N ASN A 62 -20.16 17.03 19.50
CA ASN A 62 -18.86 17.66 19.66
C ASN A 62 -18.77 18.97 18.90
N ARG A 63 -19.36 19.06 17.70
CA ARG A 63 -19.37 20.30 16.90
C ARG A 63 -20.11 21.43 17.62
N LYS A 64 -21.27 21.13 18.22
CA LYS A 64 -22.06 22.07 19.05
C LYS A 64 -21.36 22.56 20.32
N ARG A 65 -20.25 21.94 20.73
CA ARG A 65 -19.47 22.33 21.92
C ARG A 65 -18.29 23.25 21.58
N ILE A 66 -17.95 23.34 20.29
CA ILE A 66 -16.83 24.13 19.77
C ILE A 66 -17.33 25.46 19.19
N GLU A 67 -18.59 25.49 18.73
CA GLU A 67 -19.36 26.72 18.39
C GLU A 67 -19.89 27.39 19.67
#